data_AF-G4NXP5-F1
#
_entry.id   AF-G4NXP5-F1
#
_cell.length_a   1.000
_cell.length_b   1.000
_cell.length_c   1.000
_cell.angle_alpha   90.00
_cell.angle_beta   90.00
_cell.angle_gamma   90.00
#
_symmetry.space_group_name_H-M   'P 1'
#
loop_
_entity.id
_entity.type
_entity.pdbx_description
1 polymer ?
#
loop_
_entity_poly.entity_id
_entity_poly.type
_entity_poly.pdbx_seq_one_letter_code
_entity_poly.pdbx_strand_id
1 'polypeptide(L)'
;MKLIEEMKRTIIKFYGPQPERNPQYGKIVSERHYQRLLSFLNDGVPLTGGQSDPDHHKIAPTILEQVKDDSPVMQEEIFGPILPLFTYGDIGEVIEKVKSRPKPLALYVFTTNKEIERAVLENLSFGGGCVNDTLMHVATPYLPFGGVGESGIGSYHGFDSFNTFTHKKSVVKQTNRFDFAFRYPSSKNGLQIIRKILK
;
A
#
# COMPACT_ATOMS: atom_id res chain seq x y z
N MET A 1 -6.46 -2.21 -24.74
CA MET A 1 -7.65 -1.39 -25.08
C MET A 1 -8.86 -1.67 -24.19
N LYS A 2 -9.26 -2.93 -23.91
CA LYS A 2 -10.46 -3.23 -23.10
C LYS A 2 -10.51 -2.53 -21.73
N LEU A 3 -9.40 -2.53 -20.97
CA LEU A 3 -9.34 -1.87 -19.65
C LEU A 3 -9.66 -0.37 -19.75
N ILE A 4 -9.00 0.34 -20.67
CA ILE A 4 -9.16 1.79 -20.83
C ILE A 4 -10.60 2.15 -21.18
N GLU A 5 -11.23 1.40 -22.10
CA GLU A 5 -12.62 1.63 -22.49
C GLU A 5 -13.60 1.39 -21.35
N GLU A 6 -13.37 0.34 -20.54
CA GLU A 6 -14.21 0.10 -19.35
C GLU A 6 -13.97 1.14 -18.25
N MET A 7 -12.73 1.63 -18.07
CA MET A 7 -12.45 2.75 -17.17
C MET A 7 -13.16 4.03 -17.62
N LYS A 8 -13.10 4.39 -18.90
CA LYS A 8 -13.84 5.54 -19.47
C LYS A 8 -15.34 5.43 -19.20
N ARG A 9 -15.93 4.28 -19.52
CA ARG A 9 -17.36 4.01 -19.27
C ARG A 9 -17.71 4.12 -17.79
N THR A 10 -16.86 3.60 -16.91
CA THR A 10 -17.08 3.62 -15.46
C THR A 10 -16.96 5.03 -14.91
N ILE A 11 -16.00 5.83 -15.36
CA ILE A 11 -15.86 7.25 -14.98
C ILE A 11 -17.14 8.02 -15.35
N ILE A 12 -17.65 7.84 -16.57
CA ILE A 12 -18.90 8.48 -17.02
C ILE A 12 -20.08 7.99 -16.19
N LYS A 13 -20.15 6.69 -15.88
CA LYS A 13 -21.22 6.13 -15.04
C LYS A 13 -21.22 6.72 -13.64
N PHE A 14 -20.04 6.96 -13.06
CA PHE A 14 -19.90 7.49 -11.69
C PHE A 14 -20.11 9.00 -11.62
N TYR A 15 -19.57 9.75 -12.57
CA TYR A 15 -19.46 11.20 -12.48
C TYR A 15 -20.06 11.97 -13.66
N GLY A 16 -20.67 11.28 -14.63
CA GLY A 16 -21.22 11.89 -15.83
C GLY A 16 -20.15 12.27 -16.86
N PRO A 17 -20.55 12.95 -17.95
CA PRO A 17 -19.67 13.25 -19.09
C PRO A 17 -18.62 14.34 -18.79
N GLN A 18 -18.80 15.12 -17.73
CA GLN A 18 -17.88 16.18 -17.28
C GLN A 18 -17.59 16.01 -15.78
N PRO A 19 -16.74 15.04 -15.39
CA PRO A 19 -16.47 14.74 -13.99
C PRO A 19 -15.95 15.92 -13.18
N GLU A 20 -15.14 16.79 -13.79
CA GLU A 20 -14.60 18.02 -13.18
C GLU A 20 -15.69 19.02 -12.80
N ARG A 21 -16.88 18.96 -13.43
CA ARG A 21 -18.04 19.77 -13.08
C ARG A 21 -19.04 19.05 -12.18
N ASN A 22 -18.82 17.77 -11.88
CA ASN A 22 -19.74 17.00 -11.05
C ASN A 22 -19.66 17.46 -9.58
N PRO A 23 -20.78 17.81 -8.93
CA PRO A 23 -20.78 18.27 -7.53
C PRO A 23 -20.40 17.20 -6.51
N GLN A 24 -20.59 15.91 -6.82
CA GLN A 24 -20.22 14.77 -5.96
C GLN A 24 -18.75 14.38 -6.10
N TYR A 25 -18.05 14.91 -7.11
CA TYR A 25 -16.64 14.65 -7.31
C TYR A 25 -15.77 15.60 -6.47
N GLY A 26 -14.73 15.05 -5.84
CA GLY A 26 -13.83 15.78 -4.95
C GLY A 26 -13.05 16.89 -5.66
N LYS A 27 -12.46 17.78 -4.87
CA LYS A 27 -11.57 18.87 -5.35
C LYS A 27 -10.19 18.75 -4.74
N ILE A 28 -9.21 19.37 -5.39
CA ILE A 28 -7.84 19.43 -4.88
C ILE A 28 -7.78 20.40 -3.69
N VAL A 29 -7.02 20.02 -2.66
CA VAL A 29 -7.03 20.67 -1.34
C VAL A 29 -6.58 22.13 -1.37
N SER A 30 -5.65 22.50 -2.26
CA SER A 30 -5.11 23.85 -2.37
C SER A 30 -4.64 24.16 -3.78
N GLU A 31 -4.51 25.45 -4.09
CA GLU A 31 -4.04 25.94 -5.39
C GLU A 31 -2.64 25.41 -5.72
N ARG A 32 -1.74 25.34 -4.73
CA ARG A 32 -0.39 24.76 -4.92
C ARG A 32 -0.45 23.31 -5.40
N HIS A 33 -1.29 22.48 -4.79
CA HIS A 33 -1.43 21.08 -5.19
C HIS A 33 -2.15 20.96 -6.54
N TYR A 34 -3.11 21.84 -6.81
CA TYR A 34 -3.81 21.90 -8.09
C TYR A 34 -2.85 22.19 -9.23
N GLN A 35 -2.03 23.25 -9.12
CA GLN A 35 -1.03 23.60 -10.12
C GLN A 35 0.03 22.51 -10.32
N ARG A 36 0.49 21.85 -9.23
CA ARG A 36 1.40 20.70 -9.33
C ARG A 36 0.79 19.54 -10.11
N LEU A 37 -0.49 19.22 -9.87
CA LEU A 37 -1.18 18.16 -10.60
C LEU A 37 -1.42 18.55 -12.06
N LEU A 38 -1.73 19.81 -12.35
CA LEU A 38 -1.82 20.30 -13.73
C LEU A 38 -0.50 20.14 -14.49
N SER A 39 0.66 20.36 -13.84
CA SER A 39 1.94 20.16 -14.52
C SER A 39 2.15 18.71 -14.96
N PHE A 40 1.68 17.73 -14.17
CA PHE A 40 1.78 16.30 -14.50
C PHE A 40 0.93 15.88 -15.71
N LEU A 41 -0.10 16.64 -16.08
CA LEU A 41 -0.92 16.33 -17.26
C LEU A 41 -0.10 16.42 -18.57
N ASN A 42 1.05 17.10 -18.56
CA ASN A 42 1.93 17.24 -19.71
C ASN A 42 3.00 16.13 -19.82
N ASP A 43 3.10 15.24 -18.83
CA ASP A 43 4.14 14.22 -18.75
C ASP A 43 3.87 12.98 -19.62
N GLY A 44 2.75 12.97 -20.35
CA GLY A 44 2.34 11.88 -21.24
C GLY A 44 1.16 12.29 -22.12
N VAL A 45 0.57 11.31 -22.80
CA VAL A 45 -0.58 11.50 -23.68
C VAL A 45 -1.86 11.06 -22.95
N PRO A 46 -2.87 11.93 -22.79
CA PRO A 46 -4.11 11.55 -22.14
C PRO A 46 -4.94 10.62 -23.02
N LEU A 47 -5.21 9.41 -22.52
CA LEU A 47 -6.15 8.46 -23.11
C LEU A 47 -7.61 8.82 -22.80
N THR A 48 -7.83 9.49 -21.67
CA THR A 48 -9.10 10.06 -21.20
C THR A 48 -8.82 11.11 -20.15
N GLY A 49 -9.75 12.05 -19.95
CA GLY A 49 -9.61 13.15 -19.00
C GLY A 49 -8.76 14.29 -19.57
N GLY A 50 -7.97 14.93 -18.70
CA GLY A 50 -7.16 16.11 -19.00
C GLY A 50 -7.88 17.44 -18.83
N GLN A 51 -9.20 17.43 -18.60
CA GLN A 51 -9.98 18.63 -18.29
C GLN A 51 -9.76 19.06 -16.84
N SER A 52 -9.88 20.36 -16.59
CA SER A 52 -9.84 20.91 -15.25
C SER A 52 -10.79 22.09 -15.12
N ASP A 53 -11.16 22.41 -13.87
CA ASP A 53 -11.96 23.56 -13.47
C ASP A 53 -11.14 24.38 -12.45
N PRO A 54 -10.46 25.45 -12.89
CA PRO A 54 -9.63 26.29 -12.03
C PRO A 54 -10.41 26.96 -10.91
N ASP A 55 -11.66 27.39 -11.17
CA ASP A 55 -12.47 28.12 -10.19
C ASP A 55 -12.86 27.23 -8.99
N HIS A 56 -12.88 25.91 -9.20
CA HIS A 56 -13.23 24.93 -8.17
C HIS A 56 -12.09 23.99 -7.77
N HIS A 57 -10.88 24.19 -8.30
CA HIS A 57 -9.72 23.30 -8.16
C HIS A 57 -10.04 21.83 -8.46
N LYS A 58 -10.77 21.54 -9.54
CA LYS A 58 -11.08 20.16 -9.94
C LYS A 58 -10.31 19.76 -11.19
N ILE A 59 -9.89 18.50 -11.23
CA ILE A 59 -9.20 17.89 -12.38
C ILE A 59 -9.95 16.60 -12.69
N ALA A 60 -10.36 16.40 -13.94
CA ALA A 60 -11.07 15.18 -14.35
C ALA A 60 -10.16 13.95 -14.15
N PRO A 61 -10.73 12.77 -13.82
CA PRO A 61 -9.98 11.51 -13.80
C PRO A 61 -9.23 11.30 -15.12
N THR A 62 -7.91 11.33 -15.06
CA THR A 62 -7.04 11.33 -16.23
C THR A 62 -6.21 10.06 -16.26
N ILE A 63 -6.21 9.37 -17.39
CA ILE A 63 -5.32 8.22 -17.64
C ILE A 63 -4.28 8.68 -18.66
N LEU A 64 -3.01 8.61 -18.28
CA LEU A 64 -1.89 8.99 -19.15
C LEU A 64 -1.20 7.74 -19.69
N GLU A 65 -0.89 7.72 -20.98
CA GLU A 65 0.04 6.77 -21.58
C GLU A 65 1.31 7.49 -22.06
N GLN A 66 2.29 6.72 -22.53
CA GLN A 66 3.55 7.25 -23.06
C GLN A 66 4.30 8.13 -22.04
N VAL A 67 4.10 7.86 -20.75
CA VAL A 67 4.80 8.50 -19.65
C VAL A 67 6.20 7.93 -19.55
N LYS A 68 7.22 8.79 -19.45
CA LYS A 68 8.59 8.34 -19.23
C LYS A 68 8.83 8.08 -17.75
N ASP A 69 9.74 7.15 -17.46
CA ASP A 69 10.05 6.80 -16.07
C ASP A 69 10.68 7.95 -15.28
N ASP A 70 11.40 8.86 -15.95
CA ASP A 70 12.02 10.05 -15.38
C ASP A 70 11.09 11.28 -15.35
N SER A 71 9.86 11.19 -15.87
CA SER A 71 8.87 12.26 -15.79
C SER A 71 8.48 12.57 -14.34
N PRO A 72 8.25 13.84 -13.97
CA PRO A 72 7.81 14.23 -12.62
C PRO A 72 6.67 13.41 -12.04
N VAL A 73 5.63 13.09 -12.84
CA VAL A 73 4.49 12.25 -12.43
C VAL A 73 4.89 10.83 -11.96
N MET A 74 6.09 10.36 -12.31
CA MET A 74 6.64 9.06 -11.91
C MET A 74 7.72 9.16 -10.82
N GLN A 75 8.20 10.37 -10.51
CA GLN A 75 9.23 10.63 -9.51
C GLN A 75 8.65 11.04 -8.15
N GLU A 76 7.41 11.56 -8.14
CA GLU A 76 6.69 11.96 -6.95
C GLU A 76 5.43 11.13 -6.75
N GLU A 77 4.95 11.07 -5.51
CA GLU A 77 3.60 10.56 -5.25
C GLU A 77 2.55 11.52 -5.81
N ILE A 78 1.67 10.99 -6.65
CA ILE A 78 0.71 11.79 -7.42
C ILE A 78 -0.27 12.49 -6.48
N PHE A 79 -0.92 11.77 -5.55
CA PHE A 79 -1.94 12.32 -4.64
C PHE A 79 -3.02 13.15 -5.37
N GLY A 80 -3.49 12.64 -6.51
CA GLY A 80 -4.48 13.30 -7.34
C GLY A 80 -5.05 12.38 -8.41
N PRO A 81 -5.99 12.88 -9.24
CA PRO A 81 -6.78 12.05 -10.13
C PRO A 81 -6.08 11.76 -11.47
N ILE A 82 -4.80 11.42 -11.41
CA ILE A 82 -3.96 11.14 -12.58
C ILE A 82 -3.41 9.72 -12.44
N LEU A 83 -3.62 8.88 -13.45
CA LEU A 83 -3.19 7.48 -13.47
C LEU A 83 -2.29 7.22 -14.68
N PRO A 84 -0.96 7.24 -14.50
CA PRO A 84 -0.02 6.75 -15.50
C PRO A 84 -0.23 5.26 -15.76
N LEU A 85 -0.34 4.90 -17.04
CA LEU A 85 -0.58 3.54 -17.51
C LEU A 85 0.63 3.02 -18.27
N PHE A 86 1.12 1.86 -17.85
CA PHE A 86 2.21 1.15 -18.51
C PHE A 86 1.72 -0.21 -18.97
N THR A 87 2.23 -0.65 -20.12
CA THR A 87 2.07 -2.03 -20.58
C THR A 87 3.30 -2.83 -20.19
N TYR A 88 3.13 -4.13 -20.02
CA TYR A 88 4.23 -5.06 -19.73
C TYR A 88 3.99 -6.36 -20.50
N GLY A 89 5.08 -7.06 -20.82
CA GLY A 89 5.02 -8.37 -21.47
C GLY A 89 5.07 -9.50 -20.45
N ASP A 90 5.94 -9.36 -19.44
CA ASP A 90 6.17 -10.36 -18.42
C ASP A 90 5.97 -9.80 -17.00
N ILE A 91 5.47 -10.64 -16.09
CA ILE A 91 5.22 -10.23 -14.71
C ILE A 91 6.52 -10.03 -13.92
N GLY A 92 7.58 -10.74 -14.26
CA GLY A 92 8.90 -10.58 -13.66
C GLY A 92 9.47 -9.18 -13.89
N GLU A 93 9.29 -8.61 -15.09
CA GLU A 93 9.67 -7.23 -15.40
C GLU A 93 8.95 -6.22 -14.48
N VAL A 94 7.66 -6.43 -14.24
CA VAL A 94 6.87 -5.59 -13.33
C VAL A 94 7.37 -5.72 -11.89
N ILE A 95 7.64 -6.94 -11.44
CA ILE A 95 8.16 -7.20 -10.08
C ILE A 95 9.49 -6.48 -9.88
N GLU A 96 10.44 -6.61 -10.81
CA GLU A 96 11.74 -5.94 -10.71
C GLU A 96 11.61 -4.42 -10.77
N LYS A 97 10.71 -3.88 -11.62
CA LYS A 97 10.43 -2.45 -11.67
C LYS A 97 9.82 -1.90 -10.37
N VAL A 98 8.98 -2.67 -9.69
CA VAL A 98 8.44 -2.27 -8.38
C VAL A 98 9.52 -2.37 -7.30
N LYS A 99 10.35 -3.42 -7.31
CA LYS A 99 11.46 -3.59 -6.36
C LYS A 99 12.51 -2.49 -6.46
N SER A 100 12.71 -1.91 -7.64
CA SER A 100 13.68 -0.81 -7.83
C SER A 100 13.21 0.52 -7.24
N ARG A 101 12.04 0.56 -6.60
CA ARG A 101 11.44 1.76 -5.97
C ARG A 101 11.24 1.54 -4.47
N PRO A 102 11.09 2.62 -3.69
CA PRO A 102 10.74 2.52 -2.28
C PRO A 102 9.49 1.68 -2.05
N LYS A 103 9.44 0.99 -0.90
CA LYS A 103 8.35 0.05 -0.60
C LYS A 103 7.03 0.81 -0.46
N PRO A 104 6.00 0.50 -1.27
CA PRO A 104 4.75 1.26 -1.24
C PRO A 104 3.92 0.90 0.00
N LEU A 105 3.06 1.85 0.41
CA LEU A 105 2.09 1.61 1.46
C LEU A 105 1.07 0.54 1.06
N ALA A 106 0.60 0.60 -0.18
CA ALA A 106 -0.37 -0.35 -0.71
C ALA A 106 0.06 -0.94 -2.05
N LEU A 107 -0.24 -2.22 -2.26
CA LEU A 107 -0.09 -2.91 -3.55
C LEU A 107 -1.38 -3.62 -3.94
N TYR A 108 -1.76 -3.53 -5.22
CA TYR A 108 -2.97 -4.16 -5.76
C TYR A 108 -2.64 -5.00 -6.98
N VAL A 109 -3.18 -6.22 -7.05
CA VAL A 109 -3.06 -7.11 -8.21
C VAL A 109 -4.43 -7.62 -8.63
N PHE A 110 -4.77 -7.43 -9.89
CA PHE A 110 -5.99 -7.97 -10.50
C PHE A 110 -5.63 -9.17 -11.36
N THR A 111 -5.96 -10.38 -10.91
CA THR A 111 -5.62 -11.63 -11.59
C THR A 111 -6.53 -12.77 -11.15
N THR A 112 -6.77 -13.71 -12.06
CA THR A 112 -7.33 -15.03 -11.76
C THR A 112 -6.27 -16.13 -11.77
N ASN A 113 -5.03 -15.81 -12.17
CA ASN A 113 -3.91 -16.73 -12.19
C ASN A 113 -3.20 -16.75 -10.82
N LYS A 114 -3.24 -17.91 -10.16
CA LYS A 114 -2.64 -18.13 -8.84
C LYS A 114 -1.12 -18.06 -8.81
N GLU A 115 -0.45 -18.35 -9.91
CA GLU A 115 1.01 -18.21 -10.00
C GLU A 115 1.42 -16.74 -10.02
N ILE A 116 0.68 -15.90 -10.76
CA ILE A 116 0.88 -14.43 -10.77
C ILE A 116 0.58 -13.84 -9.39
N GLU A 117 -0.55 -14.22 -8.78
CA GLU A 117 -0.92 -13.78 -7.43
C GLU A 117 0.20 -14.09 -6.43
N ARG A 118 0.65 -15.36 -6.39
CA ARG A 118 1.74 -15.79 -5.52
C ARG A 118 3.05 -15.07 -5.83
N ALA A 119 3.44 -14.96 -7.09
CA ALA A 119 4.68 -14.31 -7.50
C ALA A 119 4.73 -12.86 -7.02
N VAL A 120 3.63 -12.11 -7.17
CA VAL A 120 3.53 -10.73 -6.69
C VAL A 120 3.60 -10.65 -5.17
N LEU A 121 2.82 -11.47 -4.45
CA LEU A 121 2.73 -11.41 -2.99
C LEU A 121 4.00 -11.88 -2.28
N GLU A 122 4.72 -12.86 -2.84
CA GLU A 122 5.93 -13.42 -2.21
C GLU A 122 7.20 -12.63 -2.56
N ASN A 123 7.23 -11.93 -3.70
CA ASN A 123 8.45 -11.23 -4.16
C ASN A 123 8.45 -9.74 -3.87
N LEU A 124 7.33 -9.13 -3.47
CA LEU A 124 7.22 -7.70 -3.20
C LEU A 124 6.93 -7.44 -1.73
N SER A 125 7.64 -6.45 -1.16
CA SER A 125 7.42 -5.98 0.21
C SER A 125 6.64 -4.67 0.18
N PHE A 126 5.49 -4.63 0.85
CA PHE A 126 4.56 -3.51 0.89
C PHE A 126 3.78 -3.52 2.22
N GLY A 127 3.13 -2.42 2.58
CA GLY A 127 2.42 -2.30 3.86
C GLY A 127 1.16 -3.17 3.94
N GLY A 128 0.23 -2.98 3.00
CA GLY A 128 -1.00 -3.74 2.85
C GLY A 128 -1.46 -3.82 1.40
N GLY A 129 -2.54 -4.54 1.11
CA GLY A 129 -2.96 -4.69 -0.28
C GLY A 129 -4.18 -5.54 -0.48
N CYS A 130 -4.57 -5.68 -1.76
CA CYS A 130 -5.70 -6.50 -2.17
C CYS A 130 -5.38 -7.28 -3.45
N VAL A 131 -5.97 -8.47 -3.54
CA VAL A 131 -6.10 -9.21 -4.80
C VAL A 131 -7.53 -8.99 -5.31
N ASN A 132 -7.66 -8.52 -6.55
CA ASN A 132 -8.94 -8.23 -7.22
C ASN A 132 -9.81 -7.15 -6.54
N ASP A 133 -9.20 -6.24 -5.77
CA ASP A 133 -9.86 -5.08 -5.18
C ASP A 133 -8.84 -3.94 -4.96
N THR A 134 -9.31 -2.79 -4.52
CA THR A 134 -8.48 -1.66 -4.05
C THR A 134 -9.09 -1.09 -2.78
N LEU A 135 -8.26 -0.49 -1.90
CA LEU A 135 -8.67 0.18 -0.66
C LEU A 135 -9.35 -0.69 0.42
N MET A 136 -10.07 -1.76 0.06
CA MET A 136 -10.94 -2.50 0.98
C MET A 136 -10.20 -3.20 2.14
N HIS A 137 -8.90 -3.47 2.00
CA HIS A 137 -8.07 -3.97 3.11
C HIS A 137 -8.02 -2.99 4.30
N VAL A 138 -8.25 -1.70 4.08
CA VAL A 138 -8.30 -0.66 5.13
C VAL A 138 -9.67 -0.63 5.82
N ALA A 139 -10.73 -1.15 5.19
CA ALA A 139 -12.09 -1.06 5.71
C ALA A 139 -12.37 -2.00 6.90
N THR A 140 -11.59 -3.07 7.06
CA THR A 140 -11.75 -4.02 8.16
C THR A 140 -10.88 -3.61 9.34
N PRO A 141 -11.43 -3.55 10.58
CA PRO A 141 -10.65 -3.26 11.77
C PRO A 141 -9.79 -4.45 12.22
N TYR A 142 -9.94 -5.62 11.59
CA TYR A 142 -9.23 -6.85 11.94
C TYR A 142 -7.91 -7.05 11.18
N LEU A 143 -7.62 -6.18 10.20
CA LEU A 143 -6.34 -6.17 9.53
C LEU A 143 -5.54 -4.95 10.03
N PRO A 144 -4.25 -5.12 10.38
CA PRO A 144 -3.40 -4.00 10.70
C PRO A 144 -3.22 -3.13 9.45
N PHE A 145 -3.32 -1.81 9.63
CA PHE A 145 -2.98 -0.83 8.62
C PHE A 145 -1.69 -0.12 9.02
N GLY A 146 -0.68 -0.20 8.17
CA GLY A 146 0.65 0.32 8.43
C GLY A 146 1.57 0.17 7.23
N GLY A 147 2.65 0.95 7.23
CA GLY A 147 3.68 0.91 6.20
C GLY A 147 4.84 -0.01 6.55
N VAL A 148 5.76 -0.14 5.60
CA VAL A 148 7.06 -0.80 5.78
C VAL A 148 8.13 -0.03 5.01
N GLY A 149 9.29 0.20 5.64
CA GLY A 149 10.36 0.98 5.03
C GLY A 149 9.96 2.44 4.86
N GLU A 150 10.08 2.98 3.66
CA GLU A 150 9.80 4.38 3.34
C GLU A 150 8.30 4.73 3.44
N SER A 151 7.41 3.74 3.37
CA SER A 151 5.97 3.95 3.56
C SER A 151 5.53 4.04 5.02
N GLY A 152 6.42 3.76 5.98
CA GLY A 152 6.14 3.91 7.42
C GLY A 152 6.66 2.76 8.28
N ILE A 153 6.46 2.90 9.59
CA ILE A 153 6.83 1.90 10.61
C ILE A 153 5.66 1.75 11.60
N GLY A 154 5.39 0.51 12.00
CA GLY A 154 4.30 0.18 12.90
C GLY A 154 2.96 0.09 12.18
N SER A 155 1.93 -0.23 12.93
CA SER A 155 0.58 -0.42 12.40
C SER A 155 -0.45 -0.05 13.46
N TYR A 156 -1.66 0.22 13.02
CA TYR A 156 -2.83 0.44 13.87
C TYR A 156 -4.06 -0.18 13.19
N HIS A 157 -5.26 0.23 13.61
CA HIS A 157 -6.58 -0.37 13.37
C HIS A 157 -7.00 -1.39 14.43
N GLY A 158 -8.27 -1.33 14.81
CA GLY A 158 -8.90 -2.22 15.78
C GLY A 158 -8.04 -2.49 17.00
N PHE A 159 -7.72 -3.77 17.22
CA PHE A 159 -6.90 -4.22 18.35
C PHE A 159 -5.42 -3.82 18.22
N ASP A 160 -4.91 -3.65 17.00
CA ASP A 160 -3.54 -3.20 16.78
C ASP A 160 -3.34 -1.75 17.22
N SER A 161 -4.36 -0.89 17.10
CA SER A 161 -4.33 0.44 17.73
C SER A 161 -4.10 0.36 19.24
N PHE A 162 -4.80 -0.55 19.94
CA PHE A 162 -4.60 -0.76 21.37
C PHE A 162 -3.17 -1.22 21.67
N ASN A 163 -2.64 -2.19 20.92
CA ASN A 163 -1.27 -2.67 21.07
C ASN A 163 -0.24 -1.56 20.86
N THR A 164 -0.43 -0.70 19.86
CA THR A 164 0.49 0.39 19.51
C THR A 164 0.63 1.41 20.64
N PHE A 165 -0.44 1.67 21.39
CA PHE A 165 -0.41 2.56 22.54
C PHE A 165 -0.24 1.83 23.89
N THR A 166 0.10 0.54 23.87
CA THR A 166 0.25 -0.29 25.09
C THR A 166 1.69 -0.73 25.30
N HIS A 167 2.23 -0.43 26.47
CA HIS A 167 3.48 -1.04 26.93
C HIS A 167 3.22 -2.47 27.46
N LYS A 168 3.70 -3.48 26.73
CA LYS A 168 3.60 -4.89 27.13
C LYS A 168 4.61 -5.21 28.25
N LYS A 169 4.13 -5.24 29.49
CA LYS A 169 4.97 -5.51 30.69
C LYS A 169 4.95 -6.99 31.07
N SER A 170 6.07 -7.68 30.88
CA SER A 170 6.25 -9.07 31.34
C SER A 170 6.52 -9.12 32.85
N VAL A 171 5.78 -9.97 33.57
CA VAL A 171 5.95 -10.22 35.01
C VAL A 171 5.91 -11.72 35.26
N VAL A 172 6.90 -12.24 36.00
CA VAL A 172 6.94 -13.63 36.46
C VAL A 172 6.70 -13.66 37.97
N LYS A 173 5.74 -14.47 38.41
CA LYS A 173 5.50 -14.76 39.83
C LYS A 173 5.90 -16.20 40.11
N GLN A 174 6.99 -16.40 40.85
CA GLN A 174 7.45 -17.73 41.24
C GLN A 174 6.86 -18.14 42.59
N THR A 175 6.65 -19.45 42.78
CA THR A 175 6.30 -20.02 44.09
C THR A 175 7.47 -19.85 45.07
N ASN A 176 7.16 -19.64 46.35
CA ASN A 176 8.14 -19.68 47.43
C ASN A 176 8.23 -21.06 48.12
N ARG A 177 7.44 -22.04 47.66
CA ARG A 177 7.39 -23.39 48.28
C ARG A 177 8.56 -24.28 47.88
N PHE A 178 9.05 -24.12 46.66
CA PHE A 178 10.14 -24.93 46.13
C PHE A 178 10.85 -24.17 45.02
N ASP A 179 12.09 -24.56 44.78
CA ASP A 179 12.90 -24.01 43.72
C ASP A 179 13.57 -25.13 42.91
N PHE A 180 13.79 -24.87 41.64
CA PHE A 180 14.44 -25.80 40.74
C PHE A 180 15.96 -25.79 40.99
N ALA A 181 16.42 -26.72 41.82
CA ALA A 181 17.82 -26.84 42.23
C ALA A 181 18.81 -26.93 41.06
N PHE A 182 18.38 -27.46 39.91
CA PHE A 182 19.22 -27.59 38.71
C PHE A 182 19.64 -26.25 38.09
N ARG A 183 19.00 -25.13 38.47
CA ARG A 183 19.37 -23.76 38.05
C ARG A 183 20.59 -23.21 38.79
N TYR A 184 21.01 -23.86 39.88
CA TYR A 184 22.13 -23.40 40.70
C TYR A 184 23.46 -24.06 40.32
N PRO A 185 24.59 -23.35 40.44
CA PRO A 185 25.93 -23.89 40.15
C PRO A 185 26.29 -25.14 40.96
N SER A 186 25.71 -25.30 42.15
CA SER A 186 25.96 -26.44 43.05
C SER A 186 25.30 -27.75 42.61
N SER A 187 24.48 -27.73 41.55
CA SER A 187 23.78 -28.92 41.08
C SER A 187 24.71 -29.82 40.26
N LYS A 188 24.97 -31.04 40.76
CA LYS A 188 25.83 -32.04 40.10
C LYS A 188 25.45 -32.32 38.65
N ASN A 189 24.16 -32.30 38.33
CA ASN A 189 23.64 -32.61 36.99
C ASN A 189 22.93 -31.42 36.33
N GLY A 190 23.07 -30.20 36.88
CA GLY A 190 22.32 -29.03 36.42
C GLY A 190 22.52 -28.73 34.93
N LEU A 191 23.77 -28.75 34.48
CA LEU A 191 24.13 -28.49 33.08
C LEU A 191 23.55 -29.53 32.11
N GLN A 192 23.51 -30.81 32.52
CA GLN A 192 22.94 -31.89 31.71
C GLN A 192 21.41 -31.73 31.58
N ILE A 193 20.73 -31.34 32.66
CA ILE A 193 19.28 -31.10 32.69
C ILE A 193 18.92 -29.89 31.82
N ILE A 194 19.64 -28.77 31.95
CA ILE A 194 19.42 -27.56 31.14
C ILE A 194 19.59 -27.88 29.64
N ARG A 195 20.65 -28.61 29.27
CA ARG A 195 20.89 -29.03 27.88
C ARG A 195 19.79 -29.95 27.33
N LYS A 196 19.10 -30.70 28.17
CA LYS A 196 17.98 -31.56 27.78
C LYS A 196 16.67 -30.77 27.62
N ILE A 197 16.52 -29.64 28.30
CA ILE A 197 15.33 -28.77 28.23
C ILE A 197 15.43 -27.80 27.05
N LEU A 198 16.64 -27.33 26.73
CA LEU A 198 16.90 -26.37 25.65
C LEU A 198 17.16 -27.01 24.28
N LYS A 199 17.26 -28.34 24.22
CA LYS A 199 17.30 -29.12 22.97
C LYS A 199 15.91 -29.61 22.64
#